data_AF-T0ZBT7-F1
#
_entry.id   AF-T0ZBT7-F1
#
_cell.length_a   1.000
_cell.length_b   1.000
_cell.length_c   1.000
_cell.angle_alpha   90.00
_cell.angle_beta   90.00
_cell.angle_gamma   90.00
#
_symmetry.space_group_name_H-M   'P 1'
#
loop_
_entity.id
_entity.type
_entity.pdbx_description
1 polymer ?
#
loop_
_entity_poly.entity_id
_entity_poly.type
_entity_poly.pdbx_seq_one_letter_code
_entity_poly.pdbx_strand_id
1 'polypeptide(L)'
;QHLREDAFTGVELVQATARVCAMNLLLHGIGSETSVPVQVADALASDPGERYDVVLANPPFGKKSSTLIVGEDGRTTTEKEIIERDDFWATTSNKQLNFVQHIKTLLDIHGRAAVVVPDNVLFEGGAGETIRRKLLHECEVHTLLRLPTGLFY
;
A
#
# COMPACT_ATOMS: atom_id res chain seq x y z
N GLN A 1 25.63 2.85 -11.45
CA GLN A 1 25.23 3.95 -10.56
C GLN A 1 23.72 3.95 -10.40
N HIS A 2 22.95 4.23 -11.45
CA HIS A 2 21.47 4.23 -11.41
C HIS A 2 20.83 2.99 -10.75
N LEU A 3 21.14 1.77 -11.20
CA LEU A 3 20.60 0.53 -10.61
C LEU A 3 20.98 0.30 -9.14
N ARG A 4 22.07 0.93 -8.70
CA ARG A 4 22.58 0.77 -7.34
C ARG A 4 21.98 1.81 -6.40
N GLU A 5 21.70 3.02 -6.85
CA GLU A 5 21.39 4.14 -5.95
C GLU A 5 20.02 4.79 -6.19
N ASP A 6 19.47 4.72 -7.40
CA ASP A 6 18.29 5.51 -7.79
C ASP A 6 17.09 4.66 -8.19
N ALA A 7 17.32 3.41 -8.61
CA ALA A 7 16.28 2.58 -9.22
C ALA A 7 15.24 2.02 -8.24
N PHE A 8 15.54 2.01 -6.93
CA PHE A 8 14.69 1.40 -5.92
C PHE A 8 14.42 2.39 -4.80
N THR A 9 13.14 2.48 -4.43
CA THR A 9 12.68 3.13 -3.21
C THR A 9 11.61 2.25 -2.57
N GLY A 10 11.47 2.32 -1.25
CA GLY A 10 10.52 1.53 -0.50
C GLY A 10 10.13 2.22 0.80
N VAL A 11 8.87 2.04 1.18
CA VAL A 11 8.32 2.53 2.45
C VAL A 11 7.86 1.33 3.26
N GLU A 12 8.33 1.22 4.49
CA GLU A 12 7.96 0.15 5.41
C GLU A 12 7.61 0.75 6.77
N LEU A 13 6.46 0.36 7.32
CA LEU A 13 5.95 0.91 8.58
C LEU A 13 6.79 0.45 9.78
N VAL A 14 7.22 -0.81 9.78
CA VAL A 14 7.86 -1.43 10.94
C VAL A 14 9.38 -1.29 10.86
N GLN A 15 9.95 -0.51 11.78
CA GLN A 15 11.39 -0.21 11.80
C GLN A 15 12.29 -1.47 11.76
N ALA A 16 11.89 -2.56 12.45
CA ALA A 16 12.66 -3.80 12.43
C ALA A 16 12.67 -4.45 11.04
N THR A 17 11.51 -4.52 10.38
CA THR A 17 11.37 -5.05 9.01
C THR A 17 12.13 -4.19 8.01
N ALA A 18 12.05 -2.86 8.14
CA ALA A 18 12.79 -1.93 7.29
C ALA A 18 14.31 -2.14 7.39
N ARG A 19 14.85 -2.39 8.59
CA ARG A 19 16.27 -2.70 8.77
C ARG A 19 16.69 -3.99 8.07
N VAL A 20 15.87 -5.04 8.15
CA VAL A 20 16.14 -6.31 7.45
C VAL A 20 16.07 -6.10 5.92
N CYS A 21 15.11 -5.32 5.44
CA CYS A 21 14.99 -4.97 4.02
C CYS A 21 16.23 -4.19 3.53
N ALA A 22 16.64 -3.15 4.26
CA ALA A 22 17.82 -2.36 3.94
C ALA A 22 19.10 -3.23 3.92
N MET A 23 19.26 -4.12 4.90
CA MET A 23 20.38 -5.09 4.92
C MET A 23 20.33 -6.02 3.70
N ASN A 24 19.15 -6.55 3.35
CA ASN A 24 18.98 -7.45 2.21
C ASN A 24 19.39 -6.77 0.88
N LEU A 25 18.96 -5.52 0.68
CA LEU A 25 19.34 -4.74 -0.50
C LEU A 25 20.85 -4.46 -0.53
N LEU A 26 21.44 -4.06 0.60
CA LEU A 26 22.86 -3.78 0.70
C LEU A 26 23.72 -5.02 0.39
N LEU A 27 23.33 -6.20 0.88
CA LEU A 27 24.01 -7.47 0.60
C LEU A 27 23.93 -7.88 -0.89
N HIS A 28 23.01 -7.30 -1.65
CA HIS A 28 22.89 -7.48 -3.10
C HIS A 28 23.44 -6.30 -3.89
N GLY A 29 24.20 -5.42 -3.23
CA GLY A 29 24.86 -4.29 -3.88
C GLY A 29 23.91 -3.17 -4.30
N ILE A 30 22.72 -3.09 -3.69
CA ILE A 30 21.75 -2.01 -3.86
C ILE A 30 21.83 -1.10 -2.62
N GLY A 31 22.03 0.18 -2.85
CA GLY A 31 22.29 1.20 -1.83
C GLY A 31 23.78 1.33 -1.47
N SER A 32 24.01 2.23 -0.53
CA SER A 32 25.31 2.55 0.08
C SER A 32 25.12 3.11 1.49
N GLU A 33 26.21 3.40 2.20
CA GLU A 33 26.14 4.05 3.52
C GLU A 33 25.43 5.41 3.49
N THR A 34 25.46 6.09 2.35
CA THR A 34 24.85 7.41 2.15
C THR A 34 23.55 7.37 1.34
N SER A 35 23.16 6.20 0.80
CA SER A 35 21.92 6.01 0.04
C SER A 35 21.24 4.70 0.45
N VAL A 36 20.27 4.81 1.35
CA VAL A 36 19.45 3.68 1.79
C VAL A 36 18.09 3.78 1.11
N PRO A 37 17.71 2.84 0.23
CA PRO A 37 16.49 2.92 -0.58
C PRO A 37 15.21 2.60 0.19
N VAL A 38 15.25 2.48 1.53
CA VAL A 38 14.10 2.09 2.35
C VAL A 38 13.88 3.11 3.46
N GLN A 39 12.67 3.67 3.53
CA GLN A 39 12.25 4.65 4.52
C GLN A 39 11.26 4.03 5.51
N VAL A 40 11.40 4.39 6.79
CA VAL A 40 10.46 3.97 7.83
C VAL A 40 9.35 5.01 7.95
N ALA A 41 8.17 4.70 7.40
CA ALA A 41 7.02 5.60 7.44
C ALA A 41 5.70 4.84 7.23
N ASP A 42 4.58 5.47 7.60
CA ASP A 42 3.25 5.01 7.20
C ASP A 42 2.94 5.50 5.79
N ALA A 43 2.92 4.57 4.82
CA ALA A 43 2.62 4.88 3.42
C ALA A 43 1.26 5.55 3.22
N LEU A 44 0.27 5.27 4.08
CA LEU A 44 -1.07 5.83 3.93
C LEU A 44 -1.23 7.21 4.59
N ALA A 45 -0.24 7.68 5.36
CA ALA A 45 -0.34 8.93 6.13
C ALA A 45 -0.55 10.17 5.26
N SER A 46 0.16 10.30 4.14
CA SER A 46 0.04 11.45 3.23
C SER A 46 0.48 11.10 1.80
N ASP A 47 0.17 11.98 0.84
CA ASP A 47 0.76 11.89 -0.50
C ASP A 47 2.24 12.29 -0.41
N PRO A 48 3.20 11.43 -0.78
CA PRO A 48 4.61 11.80 -0.77
C PRO A 48 4.96 12.84 -1.84
N GLY A 49 4.09 13.07 -2.83
CA GLY A 49 4.37 13.97 -3.97
C GLY A 49 5.34 13.39 -5.00
N GLU A 50 5.95 12.24 -4.71
CA GLU A 50 6.77 11.47 -5.64
C GLU A 50 5.90 10.58 -6.53
N ARG A 51 6.34 10.36 -7.77
CA ARG A 51 5.69 9.52 -8.77
C ARG A 51 6.72 8.59 -9.41
N TYR A 52 6.26 7.43 -9.87
CA TYR A 52 7.12 6.37 -10.37
C TYR A 52 6.58 5.74 -11.65
N ASP A 53 7.49 5.33 -12.53
CA ASP A 53 7.19 4.53 -13.73
C ASP A 53 6.66 3.13 -13.39
N VAL A 54 7.13 2.56 -12.27
CA VAL A 54 6.82 1.19 -11.84
C VAL A 54 6.59 1.15 -10.34
N VAL A 55 5.43 0.61 -9.94
CA VAL A 55 5.13 0.32 -8.53
C VAL A 55 4.88 -1.18 -8.35
N LEU A 56 5.63 -1.81 -7.46
CA LEU A 56 5.45 -3.22 -7.07
C LEU A 56 5.09 -3.28 -5.59
N ALA A 57 3.98 -3.94 -5.25
CA ALA A 57 3.53 -3.98 -3.87
C ALA A 57 2.85 -5.31 -3.48
N ASN A 58 3.08 -5.72 -2.23
CA ASN A 58 2.30 -6.72 -1.54
C ASN A 58 1.80 -6.12 -0.21
N PRO A 59 0.74 -5.29 -0.24
CA PRO A 59 0.20 -4.64 0.96
C PRO A 59 -0.28 -5.67 2.01
N PRO A 60 -0.33 -5.29 3.29
CA PRO A 60 -0.74 -6.20 4.35
C PRO A 60 -2.19 -6.69 4.18
N PHE A 61 -2.37 -8.01 4.31
CA PHE A 61 -3.69 -8.67 4.29
C PHE A 61 -4.48 -8.51 5.60
N GLY A 62 -3.90 -7.87 6.61
CA GLY A 62 -4.44 -7.78 7.98
C GLY A 62 -5.78 -7.04 8.10
N LYS A 63 -6.58 -7.47 9.09
CA LYS A 63 -7.93 -6.95 9.37
C LYS A 63 -7.91 -5.45 9.72
N LYS A 64 -9.02 -4.80 9.37
CA LYS A 64 -9.43 -3.42 9.72
C LYS A 64 -8.76 -2.97 11.03
N SER A 65 -7.94 -1.93 10.97
CA SER A 65 -7.47 -1.26 12.19
C SER A 65 -8.70 -0.77 12.94
N SER A 66 -8.86 -1.30 14.13
CA SER A 66 -10.04 -1.11 14.95
C SER A 66 -9.51 -0.94 16.36
N THR A 67 -9.45 0.30 16.83
CA THR A 67 -9.03 0.63 18.17
C THR A 67 -10.18 0.31 19.10
N LEU A 68 -9.95 -0.61 20.05
CA LEU A 68 -10.90 -0.92 21.11
C LEU A 68 -10.77 0.16 22.18
N ILE A 69 -11.75 1.06 22.25
CA ILE A 69 -11.88 2.05 23.31
C ILE A 69 -12.78 1.44 24.37
N VAL A 70 -12.27 1.28 25.59
CA VAL A 70 -13.08 0.88 26.75
C VAL A 70 -13.51 2.16 27.46
N GLY A 71 -14.80 2.47 27.40
CA GLY A 71 -15.39 3.59 28.13
C GLY A 71 -15.41 3.33 29.65
N GLU A 72 -15.48 4.39 30.44
CA GLU A 72 -15.61 4.30 31.92
C GLU A 72 -16.85 3.51 32.36
N ASP A 73 -17.85 3.34 31.50
CA ASP A 73 -19.05 2.53 31.72
C ASP A 73 -18.88 1.03 31.40
N GLY A 74 -17.66 0.60 31.04
CA GLY A 74 -17.35 -0.78 30.66
C GLY A 74 -17.80 -1.16 29.25
N ARG A 75 -18.30 -0.21 28.45
CA ARG A 75 -18.61 -0.45 27.03
C ARG A 75 -17.35 -0.36 26.18
N THR A 76 -17.11 -1.39 25.38
CA THR A 76 -16.07 -1.37 24.35
C THR A 76 -16.64 -0.82 23.05
N THR A 77 -16.21 0.37 22.63
CA THR A 77 -16.47 0.90 21.28
C THR A 77 -15.27 0.62 20.39
N THR A 78 -15.53 0.22 19.15
CA THR A 78 -14.48 -0.04 18.17
C THR A 78 -14.42 1.14 17.21
N GLU A 79 -13.42 2.00 17.36
CA GLU A 79 -13.15 3.06 16.39
C GLU A 79 -12.35 2.48 15.23
N LYS A 80 -12.91 2.55 14.03
CA LYS A 80 -12.18 2.20 12.81
C LYS A 80 -11.34 3.40 12.43
N GLU A 81 -10.03 3.23 12.29
CA GLU A 81 -9.20 4.25 11.68
C GLU A 81 -9.65 4.47 10.23
N ILE A 82 -10.29 5.61 9.99
CA ILE A 82 -10.65 6.08 8.66
C ILE A 82 -9.47 6.91 8.17
N ILE A 83 -8.93 6.56 7.01
CA ILE A 83 -7.89 7.34 6.35
C ILE A 83 -8.59 8.40 5.51
N GLU A 84 -8.36 9.67 5.86
CA GLU A 84 -8.87 10.83 5.13
C GLU A 84 -7.75 11.40 4.26
N ARG A 85 -7.93 11.26 2.95
CA ARG A 85 -6.95 11.62 1.92
C ARG A 85 -7.70 12.25 0.76
N ASP A 86 -7.48 13.54 0.52
CA ASP A 86 -8.21 14.29 -0.51
C ASP A 86 -7.89 13.81 -1.95
N ASP A 87 -6.75 13.14 -2.13
CA ASP A 87 -6.32 12.53 -3.38
C ASP A 87 -6.92 11.14 -3.64
N PHE A 88 -7.69 10.59 -2.69
CA PHE A 88 -8.39 9.32 -2.85
C PHE A 88 -9.75 9.51 -3.53
N TRP A 89 -10.18 8.51 -4.30
CA TRP A 89 -11.49 8.53 -4.94
C TRP A 89 -12.64 8.30 -3.95
N ALA A 90 -12.39 7.58 -2.87
CA ALA A 90 -13.36 7.30 -1.82
C ALA A 90 -12.70 7.09 -0.45
N THR A 91 -13.33 7.64 0.58
CA THR A 91 -12.98 7.41 1.98
C THR A 91 -13.47 6.03 2.44
N THR A 92 -12.59 5.21 3.04
CA THR A 92 -12.95 3.90 3.57
C THR A 92 -12.06 3.46 4.72
N SER A 93 -12.61 2.65 5.63
CA SER A 93 -11.86 1.94 6.68
C SER A 93 -11.16 0.67 6.17
N ASN A 94 -11.38 0.28 4.91
CA ASN A 94 -10.75 -0.89 4.32
C ASN A 94 -9.32 -0.53 3.87
N LYS A 95 -8.32 -1.01 4.61
CA LYS A 95 -6.91 -0.75 4.33
C LYS A 95 -6.47 -1.27 2.96
N GLN A 96 -6.99 -2.41 2.50
CA GLN A 96 -6.62 -2.97 1.20
C GLN A 96 -7.09 -2.07 0.05
N LEU A 97 -8.30 -1.50 0.17
CA LEU A 97 -8.78 -0.50 -0.79
C LEU A 97 -7.98 0.81 -0.72
N ASN A 98 -7.58 1.25 0.47
CA ASN A 98 -6.72 2.43 0.62
C ASN A 98 -5.35 2.24 -0.03
N PHE A 99 -4.74 1.06 0.06
CA PHE A 99 -3.49 0.77 -0.66
C PHE A 99 -3.65 0.76 -2.18
N VAL A 100 -4.78 0.28 -2.73
CA VAL A 100 -5.03 0.37 -4.18
C VAL A 100 -5.10 1.83 -4.64
N GLN A 101 -5.81 2.68 -3.88
CA GLN A 101 -5.89 4.11 -4.17
C GLN A 101 -4.51 4.78 -4.06
N HIS A 102 -3.77 4.49 -3.00
CA HIS A 102 -2.42 5.02 -2.80
C HIS A 102 -1.45 4.61 -3.91
N ILE A 103 -1.42 3.34 -4.30
CA ILE A 103 -0.58 2.87 -5.40
C ILE A 103 -0.91 3.61 -6.70
N LYS A 104 -2.19 3.87 -6.97
CA LYS A 104 -2.58 4.69 -8.12
C LYS A 104 -2.04 6.11 -8.01
N THR A 105 -2.03 6.73 -6.83
CA THR A 105 -1.52 8.10 -6.67
C THR A 105 0.00 8.19 -6.79
N LEU A 106 0.72 7.08 -6.63
CA LEU A 106 2.16 6.99 -6.85
C LEU A 106 2.56 6.81 -8.34
N LEU A 107 1.63 6.53 -9.24
CA LEU A 107 1.97 6.28 -10.65
C LEU A 107 2.14 7.58 -11.44
N ASP A 108 3.19 7.63 -12.25
CA ASP A 108 3.30 8.62 -13.33
C ASP A 108 2.27 8.37 -14.43
N ILE A 109 2.07 9.38 -15.30
CA ILE A 109 1.30 9.19 -16.53
C ILE A 109 2.00 8.12 -17.36
N HIS A 110 1.26 7.08 -17.74
CA HIS A 110 1.78 5.86 -18.41
C HIS A 110 2.63 4.94 -17.53
N GLY A 111 2.75 5.21 -16.23
CA GLY A 111 3.32 4.27 -15.27
C GLY A 111 2.48 3.00 -15.13
N ARG A 112 3.09 1.94 -14.60
CA ARG A 112 2.43 0.64 -14.39
C ARG A 112 2.63 0.11 -12.99
N ALA A 113 1.63 -0.60 -12.47
CA ALA A 113 1.73 -1.26 -11.17
C ALA A 113 1.43 -2.76 -11.26
N ALA A 114 2.08 -3.53 -10.40
CA ALA A 114 1.67 -4.90 -10.06
C ALA A 114 1.47 -4.98 -8.54
N VAL A 115 0.25 -5.27 -8.13
CA VAL A 115 -0.15 -5.29 -6.72
C VAL A 115 -0.84 -6.60 -6.39
N VAL A 116 -0.46 -7.21 -5.27
CA VAL A 116 -1.19 -8.36 -4.71
C VAL A 116 -2.31 -7.84 -3.81
N VAL A 117 -3.54 -8.25 -4.08
CA VAL A 117 -4.70 -7.88 -3.26
C VAL A 117 -5.55 -9.11 -2.93
N PRO A 118 -6.19 -9.15 -1.75
CA PRO A 118 -7.18 -10.17 -1.43
C PRO A 118 -8.48 -10.00 -2.23
N ASP A 119 -9.24 -11.09 -2.38
CA ASP A 119 -10.46 -11.14 -3.20
C ASP A 119 -11.51 -10.08 -2.79
N ASN A 120 -11.55 -9.62 -1.53
CA ASN A 120 -12.54 -8.62 -1.08
C ASN A 120 -12.44 -7.29 -1.85
N VAL A 121 -11.25 -6.92 -2.33
CA VAL A 121 -11.08 -5.73 -3.18
C VAL A 121 -11.91 -5.83 -4.47
N LEU A 122 -12.12 -7.05 -4.98
CA LEU A 122 -12.81 -7.31 -6.25
C LEU A 122 -14.34 -7.22 -6.15
N PHE A 123 -14.92 -7.44 -4.96
CA PHE A 123 -16.38 -7.55 -4.82
C PHE A 123 -17.00 -6.68 -3.73
N GLU A 124 -16.22 -6.01 -2.87
CA GLU A 124 -16.77 -5.13 -1.84
C GLU A 124 -17.61 -4.00 -2.48
N GLY A 125 -18.82 -3.77 -1.97
CA GLY A 125 -19.72 -2.70 -2.41
C GLY A 125 -19.34 -1.33 -1.83
N GLY A 126 -20.15 -0.31 -2.09
CA GLY A 126 -19.92 1.05 -1.56
C GLY A 126 -18.60 1.63 -2.06
N ALA A 127 -17.69 1.97 -1.14
CA ALA A 127 -16.38 2.51 -1.50
C ALA A 127 -15.59 1.60 -2.45
N GLY A 128 -15.65 0.27 -2.27
CA GLY A 128 -14.98 -0.68 -3.16
C GLY A 128 -15.50 -0.61 -4.61
N GLU A 129 -16.81 -0.45 -4.78
CA GLU A 129 -17.41 -0.28 -6.10
C GLU A 129 -16.99 1.05 -6.74
N THR A 130 -17.01 2.16 -5.99
CA THR A 130 -16.55 3.46 -6.46
C THR A 130 -15.10 3.41 -6.94
N ILE A 131 -14.22 2.80 -6.13
CA ILE A 131 -12.80 2.64 -6.45
C ILE A 131 -12.62 1.78 -7.71
N ARG A 132 -13.32 0.65 -7.83
CA ARG A 132 -13.23 -0.19 -9.05
C ARG A 132 -13.71 0.53 -10.30
N ARG A 133 -14.81 1.29 -10.23
CA ARG A 133 -15.32 2.09 -11.36
C ARG A 133 -14.32 3.14 -11.80
N LYS A 134 -13.70 3.84 -10.84
CA LYS A 134 -12.67 4.85 -11.10
C LYS A 134 -11.39 4.24 -11.66
N LEU A 135 -10.94 3.13 -11.09
CA LEU A 135 -9.76 2.40 -11.56
C LEU A 135 -9.93 1.96 -13.03
N LEU A 136 -11.08 1.40 -13.40
CA LEU A 136 -11.36 0.99 -14.79
C LEU A 136 -11.55 2.16 -15.77
N HIS A 137 -11.86 3.35 -15.25
CA HIS A 137 -12.03 4.56 -16.07
C HIS A 137 -10.72 5.32 -16.27
N GLU A 138 -9.88 5.39 -15.23
CA GLU A 138 -8.63 6.16 -15.24
C GLU A 138 -7.38 5.30 -15.53
N CYS A 139 -7.47 3.97 -15.44
CA CYS A 139 -6.35 3.06 -15.65
C CYS A 139 -6.74 1.88 -16.56
N GLU A 140 -5.75 1.34 -17.27
CA GLU A 140 -5.92 0.12 -18.07
C GLU A 140 -5.65 -1.13 -17.21
N VAL A 141 -6.71 -1.67 -16.59
CA VAL A 141 -6.62 -2.92 -15.81
C VAL A 141 -6.71 -4.13 -16.77
N HIS A 142 -5.63 -4.38 -17.51
CA HIS A 142 -5.60 -5.39 -18.57
C HIS A 142 -5.44 -6.84 -18.06
N THR A 143 -4.91 -7.05 -16.86
CA THR A 143 -4.60 -8.39 -16.33
C THR A 143 -5.03 -8.56 -14.87
N LEU A 144 -5.71 -9.67 -14.59
CA LEU A 144 -5.98 -10.17 -13.24
C LEU A 144 -5.49 -11.61 -13.14
N LEU A 145 -4.51 -11.84 -12.26
CA LEU A 145 -3.98 -13.18 -11.99
C LEU A 145 -4.55 -13.70 -10.67
N ARG A 146 -5.27 -14.81 -10.71
CA ARG A 146 -5.73 -15.52 -9.51
C ARG A 146 -4.65 -16.46 -9.01
N LEU A 147 -4.21 -16.28 -7.77
CA LEU A 147 -3.24 -17.16 -7.11
C LEU A 147 -3.93 -18.36 -6.46
N PRO A 148 -3.29 -19.55 -6.42
CA PRO A 148 -3.82 -20.71 -5.71
C PRO A 148 -3.82 -20.48 -4.19
N THR A 149 -4.74 -21.14 -3.51
CA THR A 149 -4.86 -21.10 -2.04
C THR A 149 -3.66 -21.78 -1.37
N GLY A 150 -3.19 -21.22 -0.25
CA GLY A 150 -2.12 -21.82 0.56
C GLY A 150 -0.68 -21.40 0.21
N LEU A 151 -0.50 -20.40 -0.66
CA LEU A 151 0.83 -19.84 -0.97
C LEU A 151 1.35 -18.84 0.07
N PHE A 152 0.44 -18.20 0.82
CA PHE A 152 0.79 -17.21 1.85
C PHE A 152 0.76 -17.88 3.24
N TYR A 153 1.64 -17.39 4.12
CA TYR A 153 1.88 -17.90 5.48
C TYR A 153 0.79 -17.50 6.48
#